data_AF-A0A381T644-F1
#
_entry.id   AF-A0A381T644-F1
#
_cell.length_a   1.000
_cell.length_b   1.000
_cell.length_c   1.000
_cell.angle_alpha   90.00
_cell.angle_beta   90.00
_cell.angle_gamma   90.00
#
_symmetry.space_group_name_H-M   'P 1'
#
loop_
_entity.id
_entity.type
_entity.pdbx_description
1 polymer ?
#
loop_
_entity_poly.entity_id
_entity_poly.type
_entity_poly.pdbx_seq_one_letter_code
_entity_poly.pdbx_strand_id
1 'polypeptide(L)'
;MLGFSRIWGILLSGEGFLTRYPDKHEMISRTILKTGATLVLLLLLMPASAGQTRDPASYFFHDSFNDLREEGEIARQEGKVGVLVMFETDDCPWCRRMKETVLNQVEVQDYFRAHFQVIAINAEGDALVTGFDGEEVPETEFALKHNRVRATPVFAFFDPTGNILTRYTGATKDSQEFLWLGEYVVEAHFRTQRFSRYKRQRKEGSS
;
A
#
# COMPACT_ATOMS: atom_id res chain seq x y z
N MET A 1 -34.97 -70.01 51.24
CA MET A 1 -36.27 -70.05 51.93
C MET A 1 -37.20 -69.10 51.20
N LEU A 2 -38.33 -69.63 50.73
CA LEU A 2 -39.63 -68.99 50.43
C LEU A 2 -39.61 -67.83 49.41
N GLY A 3 -40.33 -67.83 48.29
CA GLY A 3 -41.45 -68.65 47.84
C GLY A 3 -42.41 -67.76 47.03
N PHE A 4 -42.82 -68.23 45.84
CA PHE A 4 -44.19 -68.26 45.25
C PHE A 4 -45.16 -67.07 45.54
N SER A 5 -46.02 -66.56 44.65
CA SER A 5 -46.55 -66.94 43.33
C SER A 5 -47.79 -66.06 43.03
N ARG A 6 -48.33 -66.21 41.80
CA ARG A 6 -49.72 -65.98 41.33
C ARG A 6 -50.03 -64.60 40.69
N ILE A 7 -50.19 -64.48 39.37
CA ILE A 7 -51.17 -64.97 38.35
C ILE A 7 -52.29 -63.93 38.08
N TRP A 8 -52.73 -63.90 36.81
CA TRP A 8 -53.81 -63.18 36.11
C TRP A 8 -53.29 -61.92 35.40
N GLY A 9 -53.20 -61.83 34.07
CA GLY A 9 -53.95 -62.47 32.99
C GLY A 9 -54.98 -61.48 32.47
N ILE A 10 -54.88 -61.07 31.19
CA ILE A 10 -55.98 -60.75 30.26
C ILE A 10 -55.36 -60.36 28.90
N LEU A 11 -55.79 -61.12 27.89
CA LEU A 11 -55.69 -60.90 26.46
C LEU A 11 -56.39 -59.59 26.06
N LEU A 12 -55.96 -58.90 25.00
CA LEU A 12 -56.85 -58.50 23.88
C LEU A 12 -56.12 -57.65 22.83
N SER A 13 -56.56 -57.90 21.60
CA SER A 13 -56.12 -57.44 20.29
C SER A 13 -56.33 -55.95 20.00
N GLY A 14 -55.68 -55.45 18.95
CA GLY A 14 -55.97 -54.16 18.31
C GLY A 14 -54.75 -53.71 17.49
N GLU A 15 -54.57 -54.24 16.29
CA GLU A 15 -54.96 -53.61 15.01
C GLU A 15 -54.19 -52.32 14.70
N GLY A 16 -53.50 -52.38 13.55
CA GLY A 16 -52.53 -51.39 13.13
C GLY A 16 -53.12 -50.04 12.75
N PHE A 17 -52.31 -49.01 12.95
CA PHE A 17 -52.48 -47.71 12.31
C PHE A 17 -51.12 -47.21 11.85
N LEU A 18 -50.72 -47.66 10.66
CA LEU A 18 -49.61 -47.08 9.92
C LEU A 18 -50.04 -45.70 9.43
N THR A 19 -49.75 -44.65 10.21
CA THR A 19 -49.81 -43.28 9.69
C THR A 19 -48.66 -43.08 8.72
N ARG A 20 -49.02 -43.04 7.43
CA ARG A 20 -48.18 -42.57 6.33
C ARG A 20 -47.81 -41.11 6.58
N TYR A 21 -46.60 -40.88 7.07
CA TYR A 21 -46.03 -39.55 7.21
C TYR A 21 -45.66 -39.03 5.80
N PRO A 22 -46.11 -37.85 5.37
CA PRO A 22 -45.75 -37.31 4.06
C PRO A 22 -44.26 -36.93 4.05
N ASP A 23 -43.60 -37.34 2.97
CA ASP A 23 -42.17 -37.19 2.74
C ASP A 23 -41.78 -35.70 2.66
N LYS A 24 -40.92 -35.23 3.58
CA LYS A 24 -40.51 -33.81 3.70
C LYS A 24 -39.56 -33.37 2.59
N HIS A 25 -39.18 -34.27 1.68
CA HIS A 25 -38.11 -34.04 0.70
C HIS A 25 -38.50 -33.21 -0.53
N GLU A 26 -39.78 -33.07 -0.89
CA GLU A 26 -40.15 -32.34 -2.13
C GLU A 26 -40.28 -30.81 -1.96
N MET A 27 -40.50 -30.32 -0.74
CA MET A 27 -40.79 -28.89 -0.52
C MET A 27 -39.54 -28.02 -0.31
N ILE A 28 -38.40 -28.66 -0.01
CA ILE A 28 -37.14 -27.96 0.32
C ILE A 28 -36.36 -27.57 -0.95
N SER A 29 -36.53 -28.28 -2.07
CA SER A 29 -35.69 -28.11 -3.26
C SER A 29 -36.06 -26.91 -4.15
N ARG A 30 -37.30 -26.41 -4.11
CA ARG A 30 -37.76 -25.32 -5.00
C ARG A 30 -37.56 -23.91 -4.44
N THR A 31 -37.44 -23.78 -3.11
CA THR A 31 -37.30 -22.48 -2.44
C THR A 31 -35.84 -22.04 -2.32
N ILE A 32 -34.91 -23.00 -2.20
CA ILE A 32 -33.46 -22.75 -2.12
C ILE A 32 -32.91 -22.22 -3.46
N LEU A 33 -33.46 -22.69 -4.59
CA LEU A 33 -32.94 -22.33 -5.93
C LEU A 33 -33.20 -20.86 -6.31
N LYS A 34 -34.29 -20.25 -5.82
CA LYS A 34 -34.67 -18.86 -6.16
C LYS A 34 -34.04 -17.82 -5.23
N THR A 35 -33.83 -18.16 -3.96
CA THR A 35 -33.21 -17.26 -2.96
C THR A 35 -31.69 -17.26 -3.03
N GLY A 36 -31.06 -18.39 -3.37
CA GLY A 36 -29.61 -18.44 -3.62
C GLY A 36 -29.18 -17.61 -4.83
N ALA A 37 -29.97 -17.61 -5.91
CA ALA A 37 -29.65 -16.84 -7.12
C ALA A 37 -29.71 -15.31 -6.91
N THR A 38 -30.59 -14.83 -6.02
CA THR A 38 -30.70 -13.40 -5.71
C THR A 38 -29.63 -12.91 -4.73
N LEU A 39 -29.18 -13.75 -3.78
CA LEU A 39 -28.07 -13.41 -2.89
C LEU A 39 -26.70 -13.41 -3.61
N VAL A 40 -26.48 -14.35 -4.53
CA VAL A 40 -25.23 -14.43 -5.33
C VAL A 40 -25.12 -13.24 -6.29
N LEU A 41 -26.23 -12.75 -6.84
CA LEU A 41 -26.24 -11.57 -7.72
C LEU A 41 -25.95 -10.27 -6.95
N LEU A 42 -26.27 -10.18 -5.66
CA LEU A 42 -25.95 -9.01 -4.83
C LEU A 42 -24.47 -8.95 -4.40
N LEU A 43 -23.78 -10.09 -4.29
CA LEU A 43 -22.35 -10.15 -3.97
C LEU A 43 -21.43 -9.69 -5.12
N LEU A 44 -21.92 -9.68 -6.37
CA LEU A 44 -21.15 -9.28 -7.55
C LEU A 44 -21.09 -7.76 -7.77
N LEU A 45 -21.76 -6.98 -6.91
CA LEU A 45 -21.79 -5.51 -6.97
C LEU A 45 -20.80 -4.83 -6.02
N MET A 46 -19.85 -5.57 -5.42
CA MET A 46 -18.75 -4.93 -4.69
C MET A 46 -17.95 -4.07 -5.68
N PRO A 47 -17.98 -2.73 -5.56
CA PRO A 47 -17.18 -1.90 -6.43
C PRO A 47 -15.71 -2.31 -6.20
N ALA A 48 -14.99 -2.55 -7.29
CA ALA A 48 -13.54 -2.62 -7.21
C ALA A 48 -13.09 -1.34 -6.51
N SER A 49 -12.44 -1.47 -5.34
CA SER A 49 -11.86 -0.33 -4.65
C SER A 49 -10.74 0.22 -5.53
N ALA A 50 -11.09 1.15 -6.43
CA ALA A 50 -10.12 2.07 -6.97
C ALA A 50 -9.50 2.78 -5.77
N GLY A 51 -8.18 2.72 -5.64
CA GLY A 51 -7.45 3.32 -4.53
C GLY A 51 -7.90 4.78 -4.35
N GLN A 52 -8.11 5.19 -3.10
CA GLN A 52 -8.42 6.59 -2.82
C GLN A 52 -7.25 7.44 -3.29
N THR A 53 -7.55 8.51 -4.01
CA THR A 53 -6.55 9.46 -4.48
C THR A 53 -6.71 10.82 -3.81
N ARG A 54 -5.60 11.54 -3.65
CA ARG A 54 -5.54 12.92 -3.15
C ARG A 54 -4.44 13.68 -3.87
N ASP A 55 -4.53 15.01 -3.86
CA ASP A 55 -3.54 15.89 -4.50
C ASP A 55 -2.13 15.68 -3.91
N PRO A 56 -1.12 15.29 -4.72
CA PRO A 56 0.25 15.10 -4.25
C PRO A 56 0.89 16.37 -3.68
N ALA A 57 0.54 17.56 -4.19
CA ALA A 57 1.13 18.81 -3.70
C ALA A 57 0.81 19.01 -2.22
N SER A 58 -0.44 18.73 -1.84
CA SER A 58 -0.90 18.88 -0.45
C SER A 58 -0.62 17.65 0.44
N TYR A 59 -0.62 16.44 -0.13
CA TYR A 59 -0.63 15.19 0.65
C TYR A 59 0.61 14.30 0.48
N PHE A 60 1.50 14.57 -0.48
CA PHE A 60 2.75 13.82 -0.64
C PHE A 60 3.96 14.65 -0.19
N PHE A 61 4.07 15.87 -0.72
CA PHE A 61 5.17 16.78 -0.37
C PHE A 61 4.88 17.50 0.95
N HIS A 62 5.93 17.78 1.70
CA HIS A 62 5.91 18.67 2.85
C HIS A 62 6.23 20.08 2.38
N ASP A 63 5.60 21.08 3.02
CA ASP A 63 5.98 22.47 2.83
C ASP A 63 7.40 22.67 3.36
N SER A 64 8.27 23.23 2.53
CA SER A 64 9.69 23.39 2.84
C SER A 64 10.21 24.70 2.28
N PHE A 65 11.19 25.28 2.96
CA PHE A 65 11.96 26.44 2.47
C PHE A 65 13.21 26.02 1.69
N ASN A 66 13.27 24.77 1.22
CA ASN A 66 14.44 24.15 0.58
C ASN A 66 15.69 24.14 1.48
N ASP A 67 15.52 24.11 2.81
CA ASP A 67 16.62 23.91 3.75
C ASP A 67 16.73 22.43 4.13
N LEU A 68 17.61 21.71 3.44
CA LEU A 68 17.80 20.28 3.65
C LEU A 68 18.39 19.96 5.04
N ARG A 69 19.14 20.89 5.63
CA ARG A 69 19.64 20.73 7.00
C ARG A 69 18.47 20.76 7.98
N GLU A 70 17.54 21.70 7.81
CA GLU A 70 16.29 21.74 8.59
C GLU A 70 15.46 20.47 8.37
N GLU A 71 15.24 20.04 7.11
CA GLU A 71 14.49 18.80 6.82
C GLU A 71 15.14 17.56 7.46
N GLY A 72 16.47 17.48 7.46
CA GLY A 72 17.22 16.43 8.14
C GLY A 72 17.02 16.45 9.66
N GLU A 73 17.00 17.63 10.27
CA GLU A 73 16.71 17.78 11.69
C GLU A 73 15.28 17.39 12.05
N ILE A 74 14.29 17.81 11.26
CA ILE A 74 12.89 17.40 11.47
C ILE A 74 12.76 15.89 11.32
N ALA A 75 13.36 15.30 10.27
CA ALA A 75 13.36 13.84 10.08
C ALA A 75 13.94 13.12 11.30
N ARG A 76 15.04 13.61 11.88
CA ARG A 76 15.64 13.06 13.09
C ARG A 76 14.72 13.20 14.31
N GLN A 77 14.07 14.35 14.48
CA GLN A 77 13.17 14.60 15.62
C GLN A 77 11.91 13.72 15.55
N GLU A 78 11.38 13.48 14.36
CA GLU A 78 10.20 12.64 14.13
C GLU A 78 10.53 11.14 14.02
N GLY A 79 11.80 10.74 14.10
CA GLY A 79 12.21 9.33 13.99
C GLY A 79 12.07 8.75 12.58
N LYS A 80 12.07 9.61 11.55
CA LYS A 80 12.03 9.22 10.14
C LYS A 80 13.38 8.67 9.68
N VAL A 81 13.34 7.87 8.60
CA VAL A 81 14.54 7.29 7.97
C VAL A 81 15.44 8.38 7.38
N GLY A 82 14.86 9.49 6.92
CA GLY A 82 15.61 10.64 6.42
C GLY A 82 14.77 11.52 5.49
N VAL A 83 15.43 12.10 4.48
CA VAL A 83 14.82 13.03 3.52
C VAL A 83 14.75 12.39 2.14
N LEU A 84 13.58 12.41 1.53
CA LEU A 84 13.33 12.09 0.13
C LEU A 84 13.19 13.39 -0.66
N VAL A 85 14.13 13.62 -1.57
CA VAL A 85 14.04 14.72 -2.53
C VAL A 85 13.61 14.16 -3.88
N MET A 86 12.50 14.69 -4.42
CA MET A 86 12.14 14.51 -5.82
C MET A 86 12.68 15.69 -6.63
N PHE A 87 13.71 15.45 -7.44
CA PHE A 87 14.12 16.42 -8.44
C PHE A 87 13.21 16.30 -9.67
N GLU A 88 12.64 17.41 -10.08
CA GLU A 88 11.73 17.51 -11.21
C GLU A 88 11.95 18.79 -12.02
N THR A 89 11.22 18.94 -13.13
CA THR A 89 11.11 20.20 -13.89
C THR A 89 9.66 20.39 -14.32
N ASP A 90 9.24 21.63 -14.57
CA ASP A 90 7.84 21.96 -14.86
C ASP A 90 7.30 21.25 -16.12
N ASP A 91 8.14 21.14 -17.15
CA ASP A 91 7.79 20.54 -18.44
C ASP A 91 8.09 19.03 -18.54
N CYS A 92 8.33 18.36 -17.41
CA CYS A 92 8.65 16.93 -17.37
C CYS A 92 7.40 16.02 -17.45
N PRO A 93 7.15 15.30 -18.57
CA PRO A 93 5.97 14.44 -18.69
C PRO A 93 6.01 13.24 -17.73
N TRP A 94 7.20 12.74 -17.39
CA TRP A 94 7.37 11.62 -16.46
C TRP A 94 7.12 12.02 -15.02
N CYS A 95 7.45 13.26 -14.64
CA CYS A 95 7.19 13.83 -13.33
C CYS A 95 5.69 14.01 -13.14
N ARG A 96 5.01 14.56 -14.18
CA ARG A 96 3.55 14.63 -14.24
C ARG A 96 2.88 13.26 -14.11
N ARG A 97 3.34 12.26 -14.88
CA ARG A 97 2.84 10.88 -14.76
C ARG A 97 2.99 10.33 -13.34
N MET A 98 4.15 10.52 -12.69
CA MET A 98 4.36 10.07 -11.31
C MET A 98 3.35 10.75 -10.37
N LYS A 99 3.18 12.08 -10.45
CA LYS A 99 2.21 12.83 -9.65
C LYS A 99 0.77 12.33 -9.87
N GLU A 100 0.36 12.13 -11.12
CA GLU A 100 -1.03 11.81 -11.48
C GLU A 100 -1.41 10.33 -11.27
N THR A 101 -0.44 9.41 -11.21
CA THR A 101 -0.73 7.96 -11.19
C THR A 101 -0.17 7.22 -9.99
N VAL A 102 0.86 7.75 -9.34
CA VAL A 102 1.58 7.09 -8.24
C VAL A 102 1.53 7.91 -6.96
N LEU A 103 2.01 9.15 -7.00
CA LEU A 103 2.11 10.01 -5.81
C LEU A 103 0.75 10.55 -5.35
N ASN A 104 -0.30 10.38 -6.15
CA ASN A 104 -1.67 10.69 -5.76
C ASN A 104 -2.36 9.58 -4.98
N GLN A 105 -1.78 8.38 -4.88
CA GLN A 105 -2.39 7.28 -4.15
C GLN A 105 -2.21 7.46 -2.64
N VAL A 106 -3.29 7.33 -1.88
CA VAL A 106 -3.27 7.52 -0.42
C VAL A 106 -2.27 6.59 0.28
N GLU A 107 -2.20 5.32 -0.14
CA GLU A 107 -1.24 4.36 0.41
C GLU A 107 0.22 4.76 0.21
N VAL A 108 0.54 5.40 -0.93
CA VAL A 108 1.89 5.93 -1.21
C VAL A 108 2.17 7.15 -0.34
N GLN A 109 1.20 8.06 -0.24
CA GLN A 109 1.31 9.27 0.58
C GLN A 109 1.54 8.94 2.05
N ASP A 110 0.67 8.11 2.61
CA ASP A 110 0.72 7.72 4.01
C ASP A 110 2.04 6.98 4.32
N TYR A 111 2.45 6.04 3.45
CA TYR A 111 3.70 5.30 3.63
C TYR A 111 4.92 6.22 3.59
N PHE A 112 5.07 7.06 2.57
CA PHE A 112 6.28 7.87 2.41
C PHE A 112 6.36 8.98 3.45
N ARG A 113 5.24 9.62 3.81
CA ARG A 113 5.22 10.65 4.86
C ARG A 113 5.45 10.09 6.26
N ALA A 114 5.10 8.83 6.51
CA ALA A 114 5.42 8.18 7.77
C ALA A 114 6.93 7.91 7.95
N HIS A 115 7.67 7.77 6.85
CA HIS A 115 9.08 7.33 6.89
C HIS A 115 10.08 8.41 6.47
N PHE A 116 9.66 9.46 5.76
CA PHE A 116 10.55 10.47 5.19
C PHE A 116 9.99 11.87 5.32
N GLN A 117 10.89 12.86 5.42
CA GLN A 117 10.57 14.22 4.98
C GLN A 117 10.65 14.25 3.47
N VAL A 118 9.59 14.69 2.80
CA VAL A 118 9.46 14.55 1.34
C VAL A 118 9.32 15.92 0.73
N ILE A 119 10.31 16.34 -0.07
CA ILE A 119 10.31 17.65 -0.72
C ILE A 119 10.54 17.51 -2.24
N ALA A 120 10.12 18.52 -2.99
CA ALA A 120 10.39 18.64 -4.42
C ALA A 120 11.38 19.78 -4.65
N ILE A 121 12.31 19.60 -5.58
CA ILE A 121 13.25 20.64 -6.03
C ILE A 121 13.17 20.74 -7.55
N ASN A 122 13.01 21.96 -8.06
CA ASN A 122 13.02 22.20 -9.50
C ASN A 122 14.46 22.22 -10.02
N ALA A 123 14.86 21.20 -10.77
CA ALA A 123 16.22 21.05 -11.29
C ALA A 123 16.62 22.12 -12.34
N GLU A 124 15.66 22.94 -12.79
CA GLU A 124 15.86 24.10 -13.67
C GLU A 124 15.49 25.43 -12.98
N GLY A 125 15.15 25.38 -11.69
CA GLY A 125 14.78 26.53 -10.89
C GLY A 125 15.98 27.34 -10.40
N ASP A 126 15.69 28.55 -9.95
CA ASP A 126 16.64 29.54 -9.45
C ASP A 126 16.43 29.88 -7.96
N ALA A 127 15.46 29.25 -7.30
CA ALA A 127 15.29 29.37 -5.86
C ALA A 127 16.55 28.87 -5.14
N LEU A 128 16.78 29.36 -3.93
CA LEU A 128 17.91 28.90 -3.13
C LEU A 128 17.57 27.58 -2.44
N VAL A 129 18.59 26.74 -2.31
CA VAL A 129 18.58 25.49 -1.55
C VAL A 129 19.71 25.56 -0.55
N THR A 130 19.40 25.38 0.74
CA THR A 130 20.43 25.17 1.77
C THR A 130 20.74 23.68 1.83
N GLY A 131 21.97 23.28 1.50
CA GLY A 131 22.42 21.90 1.60
C GLY A 131 22.56 21.41 3.05
N PHE A 132 22.78 20.11 3.23
CA PHE A 132 23.05 19.53 4.55
C PHE A 132 24.35 20.05 5.20
N ASP A 133 25.28 20.55 4.38
CA ASP A 133 26.50 21.25 4.80
C ASP A 133 26.25 22.70 5.21
N GLY A 134 25.03 23.21 5.01
CA GLY A 134 24.64 24.60 5.27
C GLY A 134 25.04 25.57 4.14
N GLU A 135 25.57 25.09 3.02
CA GLU A 135 25.84 25.94 1.86
C GLU A 135 24.56 26.25 1.09
N GLU A 136 24.36 27.51 0.73
CA GLU A 136 23.23 27.96 -0.09
C GLU A 136 23.63 28.07 -1.55
N VAL A 137 22.93 27.35 -2.42
CA VAL A 137 23.13 27.39 -3.87
C VAL A 137 21.77 27.39 -4.60
N PRO A 138 21.70 27.90 -5.85
CA PRO A 138 20.48 27.79 -6.65
C PRO A 138 20.06 26.33 -6.89
N GLU A 139 18.76 26.06 -7.03
CA GLU A 139 18.23 24.71 -7.27
C GLU A 139 18.90 24.01 -8.47
N THR A 140 19.11 24.75 -9.58
CA THR A 140 19.83 24.24 -10.75
C THR A 140 21.24 23.74 -10.42
N GLU A 141 21.98 24.48 -9.57
CA GLU A 141 23.32 24.08 -9.14
C GLU A 141 23.28 22.88 -8.19
N PHE A 142 22.36 22.90 -7.22
CA PHE A 142 22.14 21.80 -6.29
C PHE A 142 21.81 20.50 -7.03
N ALA A 143 20.91 20.56 -8.01
CA ALA A 143 20.52 19.42 -8.82
C ALA A 143 21.68 18.92 -9.70
N LEU A 144 22.30 19.80 -10.49
CA LEU A 144 23.28 19.41 -11.50
C LEU A 144 24.66 19.09 -10.92
N LYS A 145 25.21 19.97 -10.08
CA LYS A 145 26.59 19.84 -9.58
C LYS A 145 26.68 18.94 -8.35
N HIS A 146 25.81 19.13 -7.36
CA HIS A 146 25.86 18.39 -6.10
C HIS A 146 25.21 17.00 -6.26
N ASN A 147 24.08 16.93 -6.97
CA ASN A 147 23.30 15.70 -7.07
C ASN A 147 23.45 14.95 -8.40
N ARG A 148 24.09 15.54 -9.42
CA ARG A 148 24.30 14.96 -10.76
C ARG A 148 22.99 14.56 -11.44
N VAL A 149 21.93 15.32 -11.22
CA VAL A 149 20.62 15.14 -11.87
C VAL A 149 20.77 15.51 -13.34
N ARG A 150 20.55 14.53 -14.23
CA ARG A 150 20.66 14.69 -15.69
C ARG A 150 19.40 14.22 -16.45
N ALA A 151 18.41 13.77 -15.70
CA ALA A 151 17.10 13.32 -16.17
C ALA A 151 16.13 13.45 -15.00
N THR A 152 14.84 13.63 -15.29
CA THR A 152 13.79 13.76 -14.28
C THR A 152 12.62 12.80 -14.55
N PRO A 153 11.90 12.33 -13.51
CA PRO A 153 12.14 12.61 -12.10
C PRO A 153 13.35 11.82 -11.55
N VAL A 154 14.00 12.36 -10.52
CA VAL A 154 14.96 11.61 -9.68
C VAL A 154 14.49 11.63 -8.25
N PHE A 155 14.38 10.46 -7.65
CA PHE A 155 14.09 10.27 -6.23
C PHE A 155 15.41 9.98 -5.50
N ALA A 156 15.92 10.96 -4.78
CA ALA A 156 17.14 10.84 -3.99
C ALA A 156 16.78 10.71 -2.51
N PHE A 157 17.26 9.63 -1.89
CA PHE A 157 17.06 9.35 -0.49
C PHE A 157 18.33 9.68 0.27
N PHE A 158 18.22 10.53 1.27
CA PHE A 158 19.29 10.91 2.18
C PHE A 158 18.96 10.43 3.58
N ASP A 159 19.98 10.05 4.35
CA ASP A 159 19.82 9.94 5.80
C ASP A 159 19.66 11.35 6.43
N PRO A 160 19.30 11.47 7.73
CA PRO A 160 19.12 12.77 8.37
C PRO A 160 20.38 13.65 8.42
N THR A 161 21.55 13.12 8.09
CA THR A 161 22.83 13.84 8.07
C THR A 161 23.28 14.20 6.65
N GLY A 162 22.48 13.88 5.63
CA GLY A 162 22.76 14.20 4.23
C GLY A 162 23.55 13.15 3.45
N ASN A 163 23.81 11.97 4.01
CA ASN A 163 24.44 10.91 3.21
C ASN A 163 23.40 10.29 2.27
N ILE A 164 23.75 10.15 1.00
CA ILE A 164 22.89 9.47 0.02
C ILE A 164 22.79 7.99 0.35
N LEU A 165 21.57 7.53 0.63
CA LEU A 165 21.25 6.12 0.84
C LEU A 165 21.10 5.40 -0.50
N THR A 166 20.30 5.97 -1.40
CA THR A 166 20.12 5.47 -2.77
C THR A 166 19.50 6.55 -3.65
N ARG A 167 19.51 6.31 -4.96
CA ARG A 167 18.78 7.12 -5.95
C ARG A 167 18.02 6.22 -6.91
N TYR A 168 16.86 6.70 -7.36
CA TYR A 168 16.08 6.10 -8.43
C TYR A 168 15.81 7.16 -9.50
N THR A 169 16.11 6.85 -10.77
CA THR A 169 15.95 7.78 -11.90
C THR A 169 14.86 7.26 -12.82
N GLY A 170 13.89 8.12 -13.13
CA GLY A 170 12.75 7.84 -13.99
C GLY A 170 11.46 7.56 -13.23
N ALA A 171 10.39 7.26 -13.97
CA ALA A 171 9.11 6.87 -13.40
C ALA A 171 9.13 5.38 -12.98
N THR A 172 8.44 5.04 -11.90
CA THR A 172 8.11 3.62 -11.61
C THR A 172 7.00 3.16 -12.54
N LYS A 173 6.83 1.84 -12.68
CA LYS A 173 5.75 1.26 -13.49
C LYS A 173 4.37 1.63 -12.92
N ASP A 174 4.23 1.48 -11.61
CA ASP A 174 3.00 1.63 -10.84
C ASP A 174 3.32 1.98 -9.37
N SER A 175 2.27 2.19 -8.57
CA SER A 175 2.37 2.53 -7.14
C SER A 175 3.00 1.43 -6.32
N GLN A 176 2.76 0.16 -6.67
CA GLN A 176 3.34 -0.98 -5.97
C GLN A 176 4.86 -1.02 -6.12
N GLU A 177 5.40 -0.74 -7.32
CA GLU A 177 6.84 -0.62 -7.50
C GLU A 177 7.44 0.54 -6.69
N PHE A 178 6.72 1.65 -6.55
CA PHE A 178 7.18 2.79 -5.75
C PHE A 178 7.14 2.48 -4.24
N LEU A 179 6.12 1.78 -3.75
CA LEU A 179 6.08 1.26 -2.38
C LEU A 179 7.27 0.32 -2.11
N TRP A 180 7.59 -0.58 -3.04
CA TRP A 180 8.77 -1.44 -2.92
C TRP A 180 10.08 -0.64 -2.90
N LEU A 181 10.15 0.50 -3.61
CA LEU A 181 11.31 1.39 -3.51
C LEU A 181 11.42 2.00 -2.12
N GLY A 182 10.29 2.41 -1.53
CA GLY A 182 10.23 2.87 -0.14
C GLY A 182 10.68 1.79 0.85
N GLU A 183 10.13 0.58 0.79
CA GLU A 183 10.53 -0.58 1.60
C GLU A 183 12.01 -0.90 1.47
N TYR A 184 12.54 -0.88 0.24
CA TYR A 184 13.95 -1.12 -0.04
C TYR A 184 14.88 -0.15 0.71
N VAL A 185 14.44 1.10 0.90
CA VAL A 185 15.19 2.10 1.68
C VAL A 185 14.97 1.93 3.17
N VAL A 186 13.72 1.80 3.62
CA VAL A 186 13.35 1.65 5.04
C VAL A 186 14.02 0.43 5.66
N GLU A 187 14.05 -0.70 4.95
CA GLU A 187 14.67 -1.95 5.40
C GLU A 187 16.18 -2.04 5.08
N ALA A 188 16.77 -0.95 4.57
CA ALA A 188 18.20 -0.84 4.25
C ALA A 188 18.76 -1.89 3.26
N HIS A 189 17.93 -2.44 2.37
CA HIS A 189 18.35 -3.39 1.32
C HIS A 189 19.40 -2.82 0.37
N PHE A 190 19.48 -1.49 0.24
CA PHE A 190 20.51 -0.80 -0.55
C PHE A 190 21.94 -1.09 -0.11
N ARG A 191 22.15 -1.55 1.13
CA ARG A 191 23.47 -1.92 1.65
C ARG A 191 23.99 -3.23 1.06
N THR A 192 23.11 -4.11 0.59
CA THR A 192 23.48 -5.49 0.20
C THR A 192 23.13 -5.82 -1.24
N GLN A 193 22.16 -5.14 -1.84
CA GLN A 193 21.72 -5.41 -3.21
C GLN A 193 21.21 -4.16 -3.93
N ARG A 194 21.18 -4.21 -5.26
CA ARG A 194 20.58 -3.16 -6.10
C ARG A 194 19.06 -3.31 -6.12
N PHE A 195 18.34 -2.19 -6.25
CA PHE A 195 16.87 -2.19 -6.34
C PHE A 195 16.32 -3.09 -7.46
N SER A 196 17.01 -3.20 -8.61
CA SER A 196 16.61 -4.10 -9.70
C SER A 196 16.65 -5.60 -9.32
N ARG A 197 17.53 -5.99 -8.38
CA ARG A 197 17.56 -7.35 -7.81
C ARG A 197 16.40 -7.52 -6.83
N TYR A 198 16.23 -6.58 -5.89
CA TYR A 198 15.14 -6.57 -4.91
C TYR A 198 13.76 -6.67 -5.57
N LYS A 199 13.50 -5.83 -6.57
CA LYS A 199 12.25 -5.81 -7.34
C LYS A 199 11.92 -7.15 -8.00
N ARG A 200 12.93 -7.88 -8.49
CA ARG A 200 12.71 -9.19 -9.13
C ARG A 200 12.30 -10.24 -8.09
N GLN A 201 12.94 -10.25 -6.93
CA GLN A 201 12.59 -11.14 -5.82
C GLN A 201 11.16 -10.89 -5.31
N ARG A 202 10.75 -9.62 -5.16
CA ARG A 202 9.37 -9.27 -4.78
C ARG A 202 8.32 -9.80 -5.78
N LYS A 203 8.62 -9.74 -7.08
CA LYS A 203 7.74 -10.29 -8.14
C LYS A 203 7.64 -11.81 -8.07
N GLU A 204 8.75 -12.50 -7.89
CA GLU A 204 8.81 -13.96 -7.77
C GLU A 204 8.05 -14.46 -6.53
N GLY A 205 8.13 -13.76 -5.40
CA GLY A 205 7.39 -14.10 -4.17
C GLY A 205 5.91 -13.71 -4.16
N SER A 206 5.44 -12.94 -5.16
CA SER A 206 4.03 -12.53 -5.30
C SER A 206 3.28 -13.31 -6.39
N SER A 207 3.96 -14.26 -7.04
CA SER A 207 3.41 -15.14 -8.09
C SER A 207 3.05 -16.50 -7.52
#